data_AF-A0A916VZK7-F1
#
_entry.id   AF-A0A916VZK7-F1
#
_cell.length_a   1.000
_cell.length_b   1.000
_cell.length_c   1.000
_cell.angle_alpha   90.00
_cell.angle_beta   90.00
_cell.angle_gamma   90.00
#
_symmetry.space_group_name_H-M   'P 1'
#
loop_
_entity.id
_entity.type
_entity.pdbx_description
1 polymer ?
#
loop_
_entity_poly.entity_id
_entity_poly.type
_entity_poly.pdbx_seq_one_letter_code
_entity_poly.pdbx_strand_id
1 'polypeptide(L)'
;MAYLLTRDLTPEAWQNDPYNGIKGFLGESLPSNIYFGSKVGFTSKHRMDVAFVRTLDDKAIYILAVFAEDRAYATDEKIFPKLSRHVYDRMMALNSSRKDGVGGRE
;
A
#
# COMPACT_ATOMS: atom_id res chain seq x y z
N MET A 1 -4.61 1.16 -17.42
CA MET A 1 -4.71 0.90 -15.97
C MET A 1 -6.17 0.74 -15.58
N ALA A 2 -6.45 -0.14 -14.62
CA ALA A 2 -7.81 -0.40 -14.15
C ALA A 2 -8.33 0.79 -13.33
N TYR A 3 -9.01 1.74 -13.97
CA TYR A 3 -9.54 2.96 -13.35
C TYR A 3 -10.36 2.71 -12.08
N LEU A 4 -11.03 1.56 -11.99
CA LEU A 4 -11.83 1.16 -10.83
C LEU A 4 -11.01 0.86 -9.57
N LEU A 5 -9.72 0.58 -9.71
CA LEU A 5 -8.85 0.24 -8.58
C LEU A 5 -7.97 1.41 -8.16
N THR A 6 -7.69 2.37 -9.05
CA THR A 6 -6.86 3.53 -8.74
C THR A 6 -7.45 4.34 -7.59
N ARG A 7 -6.62 4.70 -6.60
CA ARG A 7 -7.03 5.56 -5.49
C ARG A 7 -6.16 6.80 -5.42
N ASP A 8 -6.78 7.93 -5.10
CA ASP A 8 -6.08 9.15 -4.72
C ASP A 8 -5.77 9.08 -3.22
N LEU A 9 -4.49 9.13 -2.86
CA LEU A 9 -4.04 9.03 -1.48
C LEU A 9 -4.00 10.39 -0.76
N THR A 10 -4.28 11.50 -1.46
CA THR A 10 -4.39 12.82 -0.82
C THR A 10 -5.57 12.83 0.16
N PRO A 11 -5.38 13.24 1.44
CA PRO A 11 -6.44 13.21 2.45
C PRO A 11 -7.73 13.90 2.00
N GLU A 12 -7.62 15.00 1.24
CA GLU A 12 -8.74 15.77 0.73
C GLU A 12 -9.68 14.95 -0.16
N ALA A 13 -9.15 13.95 -0.87
CA ALA A 13 -9.91 13.10 -1.78
C ALA A 13 -10.76 12.03 -1.06
N TRP A 14 -10.41 11.67 0.19
CA TRP A 14 -11.01 10.50 0.85
C TRP A 14 -11.49 10.72 2.28
N GLN A 15 -11.03 11.76 2.99
CA GLN A 15 -11.34 11.98 4.40
C GLN A 15 -12.84 12.14 4.70
N ASN A 16 -13.61 12.63 3.72
CA ASN A 16 -15.05 12.86 3.84
C ASN A 16 -15.91 11.69 3.32
N ASP A 17 -15.29 10.65 2.75
CA ASP A 17 -15.99 9.45 2.29
C ASP A 17 -15.90 8.38 3.38
N PRO A 18 -17.01 8.01 4.07
CA PRO A 18 -16.98 6.98 5.10
C PRO A 18 -16.68 5.57 4.56
N TYR A 19 -16.77 5.35 3.25
CA TYR A 19 -16.46 4.10 2.57
C TYR A 19 -15.12 4.14 1.83
N ASN A 20 -14.29 5.15 2.12
CA ASN A 20 -12.99 5.25 1.50
C ASN A 20 -12.16 4.02 1.83
N GLY A 21 -11.69 3.29 0.82
CA GLY A 21 -10.83 2.14 1.03
C GLY A 21 -9.37 2.53 1.25
N ILE A 22 -9.11 3.61 1.99
CA ILE A 22 -7.78 4.14 2.29
C ILE A 22 -7.55 4.16 3.82
N LYS A 23 -8.42 4.84 4.57
CA LYS A 23 -8.37 4.93 6.03
C LYS A 23 -8.42 3.55 6.66
N GLY A 24 -7.41 3.22 7.45
CA GLY A 24 -7.19 1.93 8.10
C GLY A 24 -6.69 0.83 7.16
N PHE A 25 -6.33 1.14 5.91
CA PHE A 25 -5.93 0.18 4.88
C PHE A 25 -4.53 0.48 4.35
N LEU A 26 -4.07 -0.28 3.34
CA LEU A 26 -2.67 -0.25 2.91
C LEU A 26 -2.25 1.11 2.34
N GLY A 27 -3.20 1.93 1.87
CA GLY A 27 -2.90 3.23 1.26
C GLY A 27 -2.59 4.35 2.25
N GLU A 28 -3.13 4.31 3.48
CA GLU A 28 -3.15 5.47 4.39
C GLU A 28 -1.75 6.01 4.74
N SER A 29 -0.77 5.12 4.92
CA SER A 29 0.59 5.51 5.34
C SER A 29 1.58 5.62 4.16
N LEU A 30 1.10 5.56 2.92
CA LEU A 30 1.95 5.68 1.74
C LEU A 30 1.99 7.14 1.23
N PRO A 31 3.09 7.55 0.56
CA PRO A 31 3.15 8.87 -0.08
C PRO A 31 2.06 9.03 -1.14
N SER A 32 1.53 10.25 -1.29
CA SER A 32 0.48 10.52 -2.28
C SER A 32 0.98 10.60 -3.73
N ASN A 33 2.29 10.77 -3.92
CA ASN A 33 2.93 10.88 -5.23
C ASN A 33 3.41 9.51 -5.75
N ILE A 34 2.51 8.53 -5.80
CA ILE A 34 2.76 7.19 -6.34
C ILE A 34 1.55 6.72 -7.16
N TYR A 35 1.74 5.74 -8.05
CA TYR A 35 0.63 5.00 -8.60
C TYR A 35 0.17 3.94 -7.58
N PHE A 36 -1.05 4.10 -7.09
CA PHE A 36 -1.65 3.19 -6.13
C PHE A 36 -3.01 2.69 -6.64
N GLY A 37 -3.18 1.38 -6.68
CA GLY A 37 -4.47 0.76 -6.94
C GLY A 37 -4.76 -0.32 -5.92
N SER A 38 -5.96 -0.32 -5.33
CA SER A 38 -6.29 -1.31 -4.29
C SER A 38 -7.73 -1.80 -4.30
N LYS A 39 -7.93 -2.97 -3.68
CA LYS A 39 -9.23 -3.50 -3.34
C LYS A 39 -9.24 -4.01 -1.90
N VAL A 40 -9.99 -3.30 -1.07
CA VAL A 40 -10.25 -3.68 0.33
C VAL A 40 -11.37 -4.72 0.42
N GLY A 41 -11.28 -5.60 1.41
CA GLY A 41 -12.34 -6.48 1.87
C GLY A 41 -12.45 -6.37 3.38
N PHE A 42 -13.60 -5.90 3.89
CA PHE A 42 -13.77 -5.63 5.31
C PHE A 42 -15.13 -6.13 5.80
N THR A 43 -15.10 -6.91 6.88
CA THR A 43 -16.28 -7.44 7.57
C THR A 43 -16.05 -7.38 9.08
N SER A 44 -17.04 -7.75 9.88
CA SER A 44 -16.92 -7.81 11.35
C SER A 44 -15.92 -8.85 11.89
N LYS A 45 -15.39 -9.73 11.01
CA LYS A 45 -14.47 -10.82 11.35
C LYS A 45 -13.15 -10.80 10.57
N HIS A 46 -13.11 -10.10 9.43
CA HIS A 46 -12.01 -10.17 8.48
C HIS A 46 -11.64 -8.78 7.99
N ARG A 47 -10.33 -8.53 7.88
CA ARG A 47 -9.76 -7.37 7.19
C ARG A 47 -8.80 -7.88 6.12
N MET A 48 -8.99 -7.42 4.90
CA MET A 48 -8.22 -7.82 3.74
C MET A 48 -7.98 -6.62 2.85
N ASP A 49 -6.83 -6.59 2.20
CA ASP A 49 -6.52 -5.57 1.22
C ASP A 49 -5.44 -6.10 0.27
N VAL A 50 -5.60 -5.77 -1.00
CA VAL A 50 -4.63 -6.05 -2.05
C VAL A 50 -4.35 -4.75 -2.76
N ALA A 51 -3.07 -4.36 -2.79
CA ALA A 51 -2.62 -3.12 -3.37
C ALA A 51 -1.49 -3.34 -4.37
N PHE A 52 -1.60 -2.73 -5.55
CA PHE A 52 -0.49 -2.46 -6.46
C PHE A 52 0.12 -1.10 -6.12
N VAL A 53 1.43 -1.08 -5.93
CA VAL A 53 2.22 0.11 -5.60
C VAL A 53 3.32 0.29 -6.65
N ARG A 54 3.38 1.48 -7.24
CA ARG A 54 4.48 1.88 -8.14
C ARG A 54 4.89 3.32 -7.85
N THR A 55 6.14 3.53 -7.47
CA THR A 55 6.69 4.90 -7.36
C THR A 55 6.83 5.54 -8.73
N LEU A 56 6.75 6.88 -8.79
CA LEU A 56 6.86 7.60 -10.07
C LEU A 56 8.23 7.45 -10.74
N ASP A 57 9.27 7.13 -9.96
CA ASP A 57 10.63 6.89 -10.42
C ASP A 57 10.97 5.41 -10.64
N ASP A 58 9.96 4.52 -10.57
CA ASP A 58 10.09 3.07 -10.72
C ASP A 58 11.07 2.39 -9.76
N LYS A 59 11.53 3.09 -8.71
CA LYS A 59 12.36 2.49 -7.65
C LYS A 59 11.60 1.49 -6.79
N ALA A 60 10.29 1.44 -6.79
CA ALA A 60 9.57 0.31 -6.21
C ALA A 60 8.32 0.03 -7.03
N ILE A 61 8.18 -1.23 -7.46
CA ILE A 61 7.00 -1.74 -8.16
C ILE A 61 6.67 -3.09 -7.54
N TYR A 62 5.53 -3.19 -6.86
CA TYR A 62 5.15 -4.40 -6.14
C TYR A 62 3.65 -4.51 -5.92
N ILE A 63 3.23 -5.72 -5.56
CA ILE A 63 1.89 -6.01 -5.06
C ILE A 63 2.04 -6.47 -3.60
N LEU A 64 1.21 -5.92 -2.73
CA LEU A 64 1.06 -6.39 -1.35
C LEU A 64 -0.37 -6.90 -1.19
N ALA A 65 -0.50 -8.17 -0.80
CA ALA A 65 -1.78 -8.81 -0.51
C ALA A 65 -1.77 -9.29 0.95
N VAL A 66 -2.75 -8.85 1.74
CA VAL A 66 -2.86 -9.21 3.15
C VAL A 66 -4.26 -9.77 3.39
N PHE A 67 -4.32 -11.00 3.89
CA PHE A 67 -5.53 -11.68 4.32
C PHE A 67 -5.46 -11.90 5.82
N ALA A 68 -6.26 -11.15 6.59
CA ALA A 68 -6.24 -11.21 8.04
C ALA A 68 -7.59 -11.71 8.56
N GLU A 69 -7.65 -13.02 8.85
CA GLU A 69 -8.85 -13.73 9.27
C GLU A 69 -8.93 -13.85 10.80
N ASP A 70 -9.03 -12.72 11.48
CA ASP A 70 -9.34 -12.67 12.91
C ASP A 70 -9.98 -11.31 13.26
N ARG A 71 -10.87 -11.31 14.27
CA ARG A 71 -11.51 -10.09 14.77
C ARG A 71 -10.51 -9.08 15.34
N ALA A 72 -9.38 -9.55 15.87
CA ALA A 72 -8.27 -8.70 16.30
C ALA A 72 -7.79 -7.78 15.16
N TYR A 73 -7.72 -8.27 13.92
CA TYR A 73 -7.34 -7.46 12.76
C TYR A 73 -8.49 -6.60 12.22
N ALA A 74 -9.74 -7.08 12.33
CA ALA A 74 -10.90 -6.27 11.93
C ALA A 74 -10.99 -4.96 12.75
N THR A 75 -10.68 -5.03 14.04
CA THR A 75 -10.78 -3.89 14.98
C THR A 75 -9.53 -3.03 15.08
N ASP A 76 -8.37 -3.50 14.60
CA ASP A 76 -7.15 -2.71 14.55
C ASP A 76 -6.99 -2.01 13.19
N GLU A 77 -7.41 -0.75 13.11
CA GLU A 77 -7.24 0.07 11.91
C GLU A 77 -5.76 0.44 11.65
N LYS A 78 -4.87 0.28 12.63
CA LYS A 78 -3.47 0.71 12.50
C LYS A 78 -2.57 -0.37 11.91
N ILE A 79 -2.98 -1.64 11.98
CA ILE A 79 -2.11 -2.75 11.58
C ILE A 79 -1.76 -2.72 10.09
N PHE A 80 -2.74 -2.43 9.21
CA PHE A 80 -2.53 -2.39 7.76
C PHE A 80 -1.70 -1.18 7.31
N PRO A 81 -1.98 0.05 7.77
CA PRO A 81 -1.14 1.21 7.49
C PRO A 81 0.32 1.00 7.94
N LYS A 82 0.54 0.49 9.17
CA LYS A 82 1.88 0.20 9.68
C LYS A 82 2.61 -0.86 8.87
N LEU A 83 1.93 -1.95 8.52
CA LEU A 83 2.50 -3.03 7.70
C LEU A 83 2.88 -2.51 6.31
N SER A 84 1.98 -1.75 5.67
CA SER A 84 2.22 -1.15 4.36
C SER A 84 3.42 -0.21 4.37
N ARG A 85 3.51 0.68 5.38
CA ARG A 85 4.66 1.57 5.57
C ARG A 85 5.96 0.79 5.68
N HIS A 86 5.99 -0.24 6.52
CA HIS A 86 7.15 -1.09 6.71
C HIS A 86 7.59 -1.76 5.39
N VAL A 87 6.66 -2.38 4.67
CA VAL A 87 6.97 -3.00 3.36
C VAL A 87 7.48 -1.96 2.37
N TYR A 88 6.83 -0.80 2.27
CA TYR A 88 7.24 0.27 1.36
C TYR A 88 8.66 0.76 1.65
N ASP A 89 9.02 1.00 2.92
CA ASP A 89 10.39 1.36 3.33
C ASP A 89 11.42 0.31 2.89
N ARG A 90 11.10 -0.98 3.09
CA ARG A 90 12.00 -2.07 2.70
C ARG A 90 12.15 -2.17 1.19
N MET A 91 11.07 -2.00 0.42
CA MET A 91 11.12 -2.02 -1.04
C MET A 91 11.94 -0.86 -1.61
N MET A 92 11.81 0.34 -1.02
CA MET A 92 12.64 1.48 -1.41
C MET A 92 14.12 1.26 -1.10
N ALA A 93 14.45 0.67 0.05
CA ALA A 93 15.83 0.38 0.43
C ALA A 93 16.50 -0.69 -0.45
N LEU A 94 15.77 -1.74 -0.86
CA LEU A 94 16.27 -2.81 -1.74
C LEU A 94 16.75 -2.30 -3.10
N ASN A 95 16.14 -1.23 -3.63
CA ASN A 95 16.55 -0.67 -4.90
C ASN A 95 17.61 0.43 -4.80
N SER A 96 17.78 1.05 -3.62
CA SER A 96 18.95 1.88 -3.34
C SER A 96 20.23 1.05 -3.32
N SER A 97 20.22 -0.12 -2.65
CA SER A 97 21.41 -0.99 -2.56
C SER A 97 21.80 -1.68 -3.86
N ARG A 98 20.87 -1.82 -4.82
CA ARG A 98 21.18 -2.33 -6.17
C ARG A 98 21.98 -1.35 -7.02
N LYS A 99 21.85 -0.04 -6.81
CA LYS A 99 22.64 0.96 -7.56
C LYS A 99 24.11 0.99 -7.13
N ASP A 100 24.40 0.59 -5.90
CA ASP A 100 25.77 0.52 -5.37
C ASP A 100 26.49 -0.79 -5.76
N GLY A 101 25.79 -1.74 -6.39
CA GLY A 101 26.30 -3.07 -6.76
C GLY A 101 26.50 -3.31 -8.26
N VAL A 102 26.13 -2.37 -9.15
CA VAL A 102 26.37 -2.49 -10.60
C VAL A 102 27.65 -1.74 -10.98
N GLY A 103 28.75 -2.30 -10.51
CA GLY A 103 30.10 -2.08 -11.03
C GLY A 103 30.67 -3.43 -11.45
N GLY A 104 30.43 -3.83 -12.70
CA GLY A 104 31.11 -4.96 -13.34
C GLY A 104 30.25 -6.21 -13.54
N ARG A 105 29.69 -6.34 -14.75
CA ARG A 105 30.23 -7.25 -15.77
C ARG A 105 29.48 -7.04 -17.08
N GLU A 106 30.28 -6.97 -18.13
CA GLU A 106 29.92 -7.01 -19.55
C GLU A 106 29.21 -8.32 -19.91
#